data_AF-A2DLV3-F1
#
_entry.id   AF-A2DLV3-F1
#
_cell.length_a   1.000
_cell.length_b   1.000
_cell.length_c   1.000
_cell.angle_alpha   90.00
_cell.angle_beta   90.00
_cell.angle_gamma   90.00
#
_symmetry.space_group_name_H-M   'P 1'
#
loop_
_entity.id
_entity.type
_entity.pdbx_description
1 polymer ?
#
loop_
_entity_poly.entity_id
_entity_poly.type
_entity_poly.pdbx_seq_one_letter_code
_entity_poly.pdbx_strand_id
1 'polypeptide(L)'
;MDIFCKNCGEATKFNICPKCYNAYTQPSDKYISHSFDTSLNSFDIPKSVQILDLAGTSLSKIDWKNHDDLKILRLSNCEKLESISLLNFRGLKCLDLSNCPKLTKISLESTYNIRTIDLSNCISLKKFDCDMLAVEYMSIANTQINELGYYPIITYLDFSNTKITDISALSSFSMLENVKFNNVPIQSCDLGPLTYIPKLSAIETNIPEVTFSSVSPSTLLVSLYLKDCKSVTKAPKLRNFSLISPKGKFGREFKVPISSGDWTSPYRLIFGPYPSPPNEKIEIDVQNIQKMQHPEFDGTVAANQISGLFYGAIFGEIFGRNINGLTKEYITFILDNPIDITWARMVSMTGEKSVKDSFSDDFKKNLINLAKFAVTGEIEKVENDFDALLSSTLVASYLFWDEEKLIEKIKIILGKSEFPEEIKFSCILIALLIANLLQQRLKLAENIKIDEIFEKTLKFADIADKSIYETCISITKLSELKNVSEKLTPAAAAVFSIRKGYSWSEGFSKVIYRGGNTLTNSIVTGAVLGARWGYNNIPIDLIHFLYRRNFLDQTVSCVFGSLDISRKELNWDELPGIKWEPEEDTIPDPFAYQKME
;
A
#
# COMPACT_ATOMS: atom_id res chain seq x y z
N MET A 1 6.41 26.35 -9.68
CA MET A 1 6.21 25.94 -8.29
C MET A 1 7.47 25.21 -7.90
N ASP A 2 8.19 25.72 -6.92
CA ASP A 2 9.31 24.98 -6.35
C ASP A 2 8.73 23.77 -5.63
N ILE A 3 9.12 22.57 -6.04
CA ILE A 3 8.75 21.34 -5.36
C ILE A 3 9.78 21.14 -4.25
N PHE A 4 9.32 20.88 -3.02
CA PHE A 4 10.20 20.60 -1.89
C PHE A 4 10.15 19.11 -1.57
N CYS A 5 11.29 18.57 -1.15
CA CYS A 5 11.43 17.18 -0.79
C CYS A 5 10.57 16.89 0.44
N LYS A 6 9.65 15.94 0.32
CA LYS A 6 8.82 15.42 1.40
C LYS A 6 9.59 14.58 2.45
N ASN A 7 10.91 14.67 2.51
CA ASN A 7 11.72 13.94 3.49
C ASN A 7 12.65 14.91 4.23
N CYS A 8 13.43 15.71 3.51
CA CYS A 8 14.32 16.72 4.11
C CYS A 8 13.88 18.18 3.94
N GLY A 9 12.81 18.47 3.19
CA GLY A 9 12.36 19.84 2.92
C GLY A 9 13.21 20.64 1.93
N GLU A 10 14.28 20.08 1.36
CA GLU A 10 15.11 20.79 0.36
C GLU A 10 14.38 20.98 -0.98
N ALA A 11 14.66 22.09 -1.68
CA ALA A 11 14.14 22.33 -3.03
C ALA A 11 14.65 21.25 -4.01
N THR A 12 13.75 20.73 -4.84
CA THR A 12 14.01 19.56 -5.69
C THR A 12 13.06 19.55 -6.90
N LYS A 13 13.35 18.70 -7.88
CA LYS A 13 12.43 18.41 -9.00
C LYS A 13 11.52 17.20 -8.72
N PHE A 14 11.70 16.54 -7.57
CA PHE A 14 11.09 15.26 -7.21
C PHE A 14 10.34 15.36 -5.87
N ASN A 15 9.36 14.49 -5.61
CA ASN A 15 8.68 14.45 -4.31
C ASN A 15 9.64 14.09 -3.15
N ILE A 16 10.65 13.24 -3.38
CA ILE A 16 11.77 13.00 -2.47
C ILE A 16 13.06 13.32 -3.23
N CYS A 17 13.95 14.14 -2.66
CA CYS A 17 15.20 14.51 -3.33
C CYS A 17 16.17 13.32 -3.40
N PRO A 18 17.11 13.32 -4.36
CA PRO A 18 18.14 12.29 -4.47
C PRO A 18 18.93 12.00 -3.19
N LYS A 19 19.14 13.01 -2.33
CA LYS A 19 19.87 12.80 -1.06
C LYS A 19 19.04 12.02 -0.03
N CYS A 20 17.72 12.13 -0.10
CA CYS A 20 16.76 11.39 0.72
C CYS A 20 16.36 10.06 0.11
N TYR A 21 16.79 9.82 -1.12
CA TYR A 21 16.62 8.55 -1.80
C TYR A 21 17.64 7.57 -1.21
N ASN A 22 17.21 6.77 -0.22
CA ASN A 22 17.97 5.59 0.16
C ASN A 22 17.71 4.54 -0.92
N ALA A 23 18.43 4.68 -2.04
CA ALA A 23 18.58 3.60 -2.99
C ALA A 23 19.21 2.45 -2.23
N TYR A 24 18.48 1.35 -2.08
CA TYR A 24 18.96 0.13 -1.45
C TYR A 24 19.21 0.23 0.05
N THR A 25 18.23 -0.18 0.85
CA THR A 25 18.54 -0.77 2.16
C THR A 25 19.05 -2.19 1.94
N GLN A 26 20.23 -2.30 1.33
CA GLN A 26 21.01 -3.53 1.47
C GLN A 26 21.25 -3.73 2.97
N PRO A 27 21.15 -4.97 3.47
CA PRO A 27 21.54 -5.27 4.83
C PRO A 27 22.94 -4.74 5.12
N SER A 28 23.11 -4.09 6.27
CA SER A 28 24.39 -3.58 6.75
C SER A 28 24.38 -3.50 8.27
N ASP A 29 25.52 -3.18 8.89
CA ASP A 29 25.63 -3.05 10.35
C ASP A 29 24.72 -1.97 10.96
N LYS A 30 24.22 -1.03 10.14
CA LYS A 30 23.26 0.02 10.53
C LYS A 30 21.81 -0.33 10.21
N TYR A 31 21.58 -1.25 9.27
CA TYR A 31 20.25 -1.60 8.76
C TYR A 31 20.13 -3.12 8.72
N ILE A 32 19.53 -3.69 9.76
CA ILE A 32 19.48 -5.14 9.99
C ILE A 32 18.05 -5.63 9.83
N SER A 33 17.87 -6.74 9.11
CA SER A 33 16.61 -7.46 9.04
C SER A 33 16.82 -8.95 9.31
N HIS A 34 16.05 -9.48 10.26
CA HIS A 34 15.81 -10.92 10.45
C HIS A 34 14.32 -11.25 10.28
N SER A 35 13.61 -10.43 9.51
CA SER A 35 12.18 -10.60 9.32
C SER A 35 11.86 -12.00 8.78
N PHE A 36 10.81 -12.61 9.36
CA PHE A 36 10.33 -13.96 9.06
C PHE A 36 11.31 -15.09 9.39
N ASP A 37 12.41 -14.82 10.11
CA ASP A 37 13.23 -15.85 10.70
C ASP A 37 12.53 -16.46 11.93
N THR A 38 11.73 -17.48 11.67
CA THR A 38 11.00 -18.21 12.72
C THR A 38 11.90 -19.02 13.65
N SER A 39 13.18 -19.21 13.28
CA SER A 39 14.19 -19.87 14.13
C SER A 39 14.80 -18.93 15.17
N LEU A 40 14.75 -17.62 14.93
CA LEU A 40 15.26 -16.59 15.83
C LEU A 40 14.41 -16.48 17.10
N ASN A 41 14.97 -16.98 18.21
CA ASN A 41 14.33 -17.01 19.53
C ASN A 41 15.00 -16.09 20.56
N SER A 42 16.19 -15.59 20.25
CA SER A 42 16.94 -14.58 21.00
C SER A 42 17.70 -13.71 19.99
N PHE A 43 17.94 -12.44 20.34
CA PHE A 43 18.68 -11.51 19.50
C PHE A 43 19.37 -10.47 20.38
N ASP A 44 20.69 -10.36 20.22
CA ASP A 44 21.49 -9.32 20.86
C ASP A 44 21.67 -8.16 19.89
N ILE A 45 21.09 -7.03 20.23
CA ILE A 45 21.07 -5.85 19.36
C ILE A 45 22.45 -5.18 19.27
N PRO A 46 23.00 -4.94 18.06
CA PRO A 46 24.25 -4.19 17.90
C PRO A 46 24.11 -2.73 18.34
N LYS A 47 25.18 -2.10 18.84
CA LYS A 47 25.12 -0.69 19.29
C LYS A 47 24.86 0.31 18.16
N SER A 48 25.43 0.07 16.98
CA SER A 48 25.40 0.97 15.82
C SER A 48 24.12 0.87 14.98
N VAL A 49 23.21 -0.05 15.32
CA VAL A 49 22.02 -0.29 14.49
C VAL A 49 21.09 0.92 14.55
N GLN A 50 20.60 1.36 13.39
CA GLN A 50 19.67 2.48 13.26
C GLN A 50 18.27 1.99 12.87
N ILE A 51 18.19 0.95 12.03
CA ILE A 51 16.94 0.32 11.63
C ILE A 51 17.03 -1.18 11.88
N LEU A 52 16.08 -1.70 12.63
CA LEU A 52 16.01 -3.12 12.99
C LEU A 52 14.63 -3.68 12.64
N ASP A 53 14.60 -4.59 11.67
CA ASP A 53 13.40 -5.34 11.30
C ASP A 53 13.46 -6.78 11.83
N LEU A 54 12.57 -7.09 12.76
CA LEU A 54 12.40 -8.39 13.38
C LEU A 54 10.96 -8.90 13.21
N ALA A 55 10.24 -8.40 12.19
CA ALA A 55 8.86 -8.79 11.94
C ALA A 55 8.73 -10.31 11.77
N GLY A 56 7.71 -10.92 12.38
CA GLY A 56 7.44 -12.36 12.21
C GLY A 56 8.49 -13.30 12.84
N THR A 57 9.38 -12.81 13.71
CA THR A 57 10.34 -13.65 14.42
C THR A 57 9.69 -14.41 15.58
N SER A 58 10.40 -15.39 16.13
CA SER A 58 9.95 -16.22 17.27
C SER A 58 10.38 -15.66 18.65
N LEU A 59 10.81 -14.40 18.72
CA LEU A 59 11.20 -13.75 19.98
C LEU A 59 10.02 -13.76 20.97
N SER A 60 10.29 -14.19 22.21
CA SER A 60 9.28 -14.27 23.27
C SER A 60 9.39 -13.12 24.28
N LYS A 61 10.61 -12.69 24.60
CA LYS A 61 10.88 -11.60 25.54
C LYS A 61 12.04 -10.75 25.04
N ILE A 62 11.92 -9.45 25.21
CA ILE A 62 12.97 -8.48 24.91
C ILE A 62 13.22 -7.64 26.16
N ASP A 63 14.49 -7.56 26.58
CA ASP A 63 14.97 -6.63 27.60
C ASP A 63 16.30 -6.04 27.12
N TRP A 64 16.22 -4.88 26.48
CA TRP A 64 17.37 -4.19 25.89
C TRP A 64 17.56 -2.82 26.52
N LYS A 65 18.81 -2.33 26.52
CA LYS A 65 19.20 -1.13 27.26
C LYS A 65 20.26 -0.34 26.50
N ASN A 66 20.14 0.99 26.48
CA ASN A 66 21.16 1.94 26.02
C ASN A 66 21.52 1.78 24.52
N HIS A 67 20.54 1.91 23.63
CA HIS A 67 20.72 1.93 22.17
C HIS A 67 20.23 3.26 21.58
N ASP A 68 20.97 4.33 21.85
CA ASP A 68 20.62 5.69 21.43
C ASP A 68 20.69 5.91 19.89
N ASP A 69 21.34 5.01 19.14
CA ASP A 69 21.41 5.07 17.67
C ASP A 69 20.19 4.46 16.98
N LEU A 70 19.43 3.59 17.66
CA LEU A 70 18.27 2.90 17.07
C LEU A 70 17.13 3.90 16.86
N LYS A 71 16.73 4.08 15.59
CA LYS A 71 15.67 5.02 15.17
C LYS A 71 14.35 4.33 14.89
N ILE A 72 14.38 3.14 14.29
CA ILE A 72 13.18 2.39 13.88
C ILE A 72 13.32 0.94 14.32
N LEU A 73 12.35 0.46 15.10
CA LEU A 73 12.23 -0.92 15.51
C LEU A 73 10.89 -1.50 15.04
N ARG A 74 10.95 -2.54 14.20
CA ARG A 74 9.78 -3.30 13.78
C ARG A 74 9.82 -4.70 14.38
N LEU A 75 8.78 -5.03 15.12
CA LEU A 75 8.51 -6.31 15.75
C LEU A 75 7.09 -6.81 15.41
N SER A 76 6.49 -6.29 14.33
CA SER A 76 5.15 -6.70 13.91
C SER A 76 5.05 -8.22 13.68
N ASN A 77 3.87 -8.81 13.90
CA ASN A 77 3.59 -10.23 13.64
C ASN A 77 4.44 -11.22 14.46
N CYS A 78 5.07 -10.81 15.58
CA CYS A 78 5.79 -11.73 16.46
C CYS A 78 4.79 -12.53 17.34
N GLU A 79 4.30 -13.67 16.84
CA GLU A 79 3.25 -14.47 17.48
C GLU A 79 3.60 -14.99 18.89
N LYS A 80 4.89 -15.03 19.24
CA LYS A 80 5.39 -15.49 20.54
C LYS A 80 5.75 -14.38 21.52
N LEU A 81 5.78 -13.11 21.09
CA LEU A 81 6.26 -12.00 21.91
C LEU A 81 5.27 -11.73 23.06
N GLU A 82 5.73 -11.94 24.30
CA GLU A 82 4.95 -11.78 25.53
C GLU A 82 5.24 -10.46 26.25
N SER A 83 6.49 -10.00 26.19
CA SER A 83 6.93 -8.78 26.86
C SER A 83 8.10 -8.08 26.18
N ILE A 84 8.10 -6.75 26.20
CA ILE A 84 9.20 -5.91 25.75
C ILE A 84 9.55 -4.85 26.80
N SER A 85 10.85 -4.67 27.03
CA SER A 85 11.46 -3.67 27.91
C SER A 85 12.58 -2.98 27.12
N LEU A 86 12.41 -1.67 26.87
CA LEU A 86 13.39 -0.81 26.20
C LEU A 86 13.75 0.32 27.16
N LEU A 87 14.96 0.27 27.72
CA LEU A 87 15.48 1.28 28.64
C LEU A 87 16.51 2.18 27.93
N ASN A 88 16.34 3.50 28.02
CA ASN A 88 17.26 4.50 27.43
C ASN A 88 17.44 4.31 25.91
N PHE A 89 16.36 4.41 25.14
CA PHE A 89 16.40 4.42 23.67
C PHE A 89 16.14 5.84 23.15
N ARG A 90 17.08 6.78 23.37
CA ARG A 90 16.85 8.20 23.09
C ARG A 90 16.74 8.51 21.60
N GLY A 91 17.24 7.64 20.72
CA GLY A 91 17.09 7.81 19.26
C GLY A 91 15.80 7.25 18.69
N LEU A 92 15.04 6.44 19.45
CA LEU A 92 13.93 5.65 18.90
C LEU A 92 12.75 6.56 18.55
N LYS A 93 12.44 6.64 17.26
CA LYS A 93 11.34 7.44 16.69
C LYS A 93 10.12 6.60 16.34
N CYS A 94 10.30 5.32 15.98
CA CYS A 94 9.22 4.44 15.56
C CYS A 94 9.32 3.05 16.20
N LEU A 95 8.20 2.57 16.75
CA LEU A 95 8.04 1.24 17.32
C LEU A 95 6.77 0.58 16.75
N ASP A 96 6.94 -0.42 15.89
CA ASP A 96 5.83 -1.23 15.36
C ASP A 96 5.79 -2.58 16.08
N LEU A 97 4.79 -2.78 16.94
CA LEU A 97 4.50 -4.01 17.67
C LEU A 97 3.17 -4.65 17.21
N SER A 98 2.62 -4.20 16.08
CA SER A 98 1.31 -4.65 15.61
C SER A 98 1.25 -6.16 15.41
N ASN A 99 0.08 -6.76 15.61
CA ASN A 99 -0.16 -8.20 15.44
C ASN A 99 0.74 -9.08 16.34
N CYS A 100 1.04 -8.64 17.56
CA CYS A 100 1.67 -9.48 18.59
C CYS A 100 0.61 -9.97 19.60
N PRO A 101 -0.13 -11.06 19.32
CA PRO A 101 -1.31 -11.44 20.09
C PRO A 101 -1.03 -11.88 21.53
N LYS A 102 0.21 -12.30 21.83
CA LYS A 102 0.64 -12.70 23.19
C LYS A 102 1.22 -11.56 24.01
N LEU A 103 1.40 -10.38 23.43
CA LEU A 103 2.03 -9.25 24.11
C LEU A 103 1.15 -8.76 25.25
N THR A 104 1.68 -8.80 26.47
CA THR A 104 0.94 -8.42 27.70
C THR A 104 1.61 -7.28 28.45
N LYS A 105 2.91 -7.06 28.25
CA LYS A 105 3.70 -6.06 28.96
C LYS A 105 4.62 -5.28 28.01
N ILE A 106 4.54 -3.96 28.09
CA ILE A 106 5.42 -3.03 27.39
C ILE A 106 6.01 -2.09 28.45
N SER A 107 7.32 -1.89 28.42
CA SER A 107 8.01 -0.91 29.25
C SER A 107 8.98 -0.11 28.38
N LEU A 108 8.83 1.22 28.39
CA LEU A 108 9.58 2.16 27.57
C LEU A 108 10.24 3.23 28.44
N GLU A 109 10.93 2.78 29.49
CA GLU A 109 11.56 3.67 30.46
C GLU A 109 12.67 4.50 29.79
N SER A 110 12.67 5.81 30.06
CA SER A 110 13.65 6.75 29.50
C SER A 110 13.75 6.75 27.96
N THR A 111 12.63 6.47 27.28
CA THR A 111 12.53 6.37 25.81
C THR A 111 11.55 7.43 25.29
N TYR A 112 11.91 8.71 25.43
CA TYR A 112 10.96 9.84 25.31
C TYR A 112 10.74 10.39 23.89
N ASN A 113 11.54 9.98 22.89
CA ASN A 113 11.54 10.56 21.54
C ASN A 113 10.71 9.79 20.51
N ILE A 114 9.90 8.81 20.96
CA ILE A 114 9.05 8.04 20.05
C ILE A 114 7.96 8.95 19.50
N ARG A 115 7.87 9.00 18.17
CA ARG A 115 6.83 9.73 17.41
C ARG A 115 5.70 8.80 16.95
N THR A 116 6.01 7.53 16.73
CA THR A 116 5.09 6.58 16.09
C THR A 116 5.06 5.26 16.83
N ILE A 117 3.86 4.85 17.26
CA ILE A 117 3.62 3.58 17.95
C ILE A 117 2.43 2.85 17.30
N ASP A 118 2.63 1.61 16.89
CA ASP A 118 1.55 0.72 16.45
C ASP A 118 1.49 -0.52 17.34
N LEU A 119 0.43 -0.61 18.16
CA LEU A 119 0.10 -1.74 19.04
C LEU A 119 -1.17 -2.46 18.56
N SER A 120 -1.60 -2.21 17.32
CA SER A 120 -2.84 -2.78 16.80
C SER A 120 -2.79 -4.31 16.82
N ASN A 121 -3.92 -4.96 17.13
CA ASN A 121 -4.04 -6.43 17.21
C ASN A 121 -3.15 -7.10 18.28
N CYS A 122 -2.66 -6.35 19.27
CA CYS A 122 -2.12 -6.92 20.51
C CYS A 122 -3.27 -7.33 21.46
N ILE A 123 -4.00 -8.38 21.08
CA ILE A 123 -5.28 -8.78 21.72
C ILE A 123 -5.19 -9.13 23.21
N SER A 124 -3.98 -9.38 23.74
CA SER A 124 -3.74 -9.67 25.16
C SER A 124 -3.28 -8.46 25.97
N LEU A 125 -3.00 -7.32 25.32
CA LEU A 125 -2.48 -6.12 25.96
C LEU A 125 -3.60 -5.38 26.69
N LYS A 126 -3.50 -5.27 28.02
CA LYS A 126 -4.55 -4.69 28.88
C LYS A 126 -4.28 -3.26 29.31
N LYS A 127 -3.03 -2.84 29.26
CA LYS A 127 -2.57 -1.52 29.68
C LYS A 127 -1.43 -1.09 28.79
N PHE A 128 -1.43 0.19 28.47
CA PHE A 128 -0.30 0.87 27.87
C PHE A 128 -0.31 2.26 28.45
N ASP A 129 0.68 2.54 29.30
CA ASP A 129 0.89 3.84 29.88
C ASP A 129 2.29 4.29 29.47
N CYS A 130 2.36 5.47 28.86
CA CYS A 130 3.61 6.11 28.59
C CYS A 130 3.45 7.61 28.85
N ASP A 131 4.23 8.15 29.79
CA ASP A 131 4.40 9.58 30.02
C ASP A 131 5.22 10.22 28.87
N MET A 132 4.88 9.91 27.61
CA MET A 132 5.61 10.36 26.43
C MET A 132 4.94 11.58 25.82
N LEU A 133 5.65 12.70 25.84
CA LEU A 133 5.19 13.95 25.25
C LEU A 133 5.39 14.02 23.73
N ALA A 134 6.08 13.05 23.11
CA ALA A 134 6.49 13.11 21.70
C ALA A 134 5.67 12.25 20.72
N VAL A 135 4.68 11.47 21.19
CA VAL A 135 3.92 10.56 20.31
C VAL A 135 2.92 11.34 19.45
N GLU A 136 3.10 11.29 18.14
CA GLU A 136 2.26 11.94 17.13
C GLU A 136 1.28 10.96 16.50
N TYR A 137 1.68 9.71 16.27
CA TYR A 137 0.81 8.64 15.72
C TYR A 137 0.71 7.47 16.69
N MET A 138 -0.51 7.07 17.02
CA MET A 138 -0.76 5.88 17.81
C MET A 138 -1.94 5.05 17.28
N SER A 139 -1.74 3.73 17.17
CA SER A 139 -2.84 2.77 17.08
C SER A 139 -2.77 1.77 18.23
N ILE A 140 -3.87 1.66 18.98
CA ILE A 140 -4.09 0.64 20.02
C ILE A 140 -5.33 -0.22 19.69
N ALA A 141 -5.71 -0.26 18.41
CA ALA A 141 -6.89 -0.97 17.96
C ALA A 141 -6.81 -2.48 18.27
N ASN A 142 -7.94 -3.10 18.61
CA ASN A 142 -8.03 -4.54 18.93
C ASN A 142 -7.12 -4.95 20.11
N THR A 143 -7.07 -4.13 21.17
CA THR A 143 -6.42 -4.44 22.45
C THR A 143 -7.45 -4.56 23.57
N GLN A 144 -7.03 -4.93 24.78
CA GLN A 144 -7.88 -4.93 25.98
C GLN A 144 -7.69 -3.66 26.83
N ILE A 145 -7.05 -2.62 26.29
CA ILE A 145 -6.82 -1.34 26.98
C ILE A 145 -8.17 -0.70 27.33
N ASN A 146 -8.29 -0.22 28.57
CA ASN A 146 -9.55 0.31 29.12
C ASN A 146 -9.48 1.79 29.51
N GLU A 147 -8.31 2.42 29.46
CA GLU A 147 -8.08 3.82 29.80
C GLU A 147 -7.16 4.48 28.76
N LEU A 148 -7.42 5.75 28.43
CA LEU A 148 -6.54 6.57 27.59
C LEU A 148 -5.52 7.30 28.46
N GLY A 149 -4.25 7.28 28.04
CA GLY A 149 -3.20 8.13 28.59
C GLY A 149 -3.31 9.59 28.11
N TYR A 150 -2.35 10.42 28.51
CA TYR A 150 -2.27 11.83 28.09
C TYR A 150 -1.25 12.04 26.98
N TYR A 151 -1.71 12.37 25.77
CA TYR A 151 -0.87 12.52 24.58
C TYR A 151 -1.09 13.91 23.93
N PRO A 152 -0.47 14.98 24.45
CA PRO A 152 -0.83 16.36 24.07
C PRO A 152 -0.53 16.73 22.61
N ILE A 153 0.42 16.04 21.98
CA ILE A 153 0.85 16.32 20.60
C ILE A 153 0.38 15.28 19.58
N ILE A 154 -0.45 14.31 20.00
CA ILE A 154 -0.95 13.28 19.10
C ILE A 154 -1.76 13.92 17.96
N THR A 155 -1.50 13.50 16.73
CA THR A 155 -2.19 13.94 15.51
C THR A 155 -3.14 12.87 14.98
N TYR A 156 -2.81 11.59 15.18
CA TYR A 156 -3.66 10.44 14.84
C TYR A 156 -3.80 9.46 16.01
N LEU A 157 -5.03 9.05 16.30
CA LEU A 157 -5.32 8.02 17.30
C LEU A 157 -6.40 7.03 16.81
N ASP A 158 -6.06 5.73 16.72
CA ASP A 158 -7.05 4.64 16.56
C ASP A 158 -7.10 3.79 17.84
N PHE A 159 -8.25 3.78 18.50
CA PHE A 159 -8.55 2.94 19.66
C PHE A 159 -9.80 2.08 19.46
N SER A 160 -10.08 1.70 18.20
CA SER A 160 -11.20 0.83 17.86
C SER A 160 -11.05 -0.56 18.50
N ASN A 161 -12.17 -1.18 18.90
CA ASN A 161 -12.23 -2.51 19.52
C ASN A 161 -11.42 -2.62 20.83
N THR A 162 -11.34 -1.54 21.59
CA THR A 162 -10.74 -1.51 22.93
C THR A 162 -11.81 -1.67 24.02
N LYS A 163 -11.40 -1.60 25.29
CA LYS A 163 -12.30 -1.58 26.46
C LYS A 163 -12.49 -0.16 27.03
N ILE A 164 -12.09 0.87 26.29
CA ILE A 164 -12.21 2.27 26.71
C ILE A 164 -13.69 2.67 26.80
N THR A 165 -14.12 3.13 27.97
CA THR A 165 -15.50 3.57 28.24
C THR A 165 -15.65 5.09 28.33
N ASP A 166 -14.55 5.83 28.42
CA ASP A 166 -14.53 7.28 28.53
C ASP A 166 -13.58 7.90 27.49
N ILE A 167 -14.08 8.89 26.76
CA ILE A 167 -13.35 9.63 25.73
C ILE A 167 -13.08 11.08 26.13
N SER A 168 -13.41 11.48 27.36
CA SER A 168 -13.24 12.85 27.86
C SER A 168 -11.81 13.39 27.65
N ALA A 169 -10.82 12.52 27.79
CA ALA A 169 -9.39 12.81 27.56
C ALA A 169 -9.09 13.38 26.16
N LEU A 170 -9.86 12.99 25.13
CA LEU A 170 -9.65 13.50 23.76
C LEU A 170 -9.71 15.02 23.68
N SER A 171 -10.53 15.67 24.53
CA SER A 171 -10.69 17.13 24.55
C SER A 171 -9.39 17.86 24.93
N SER A 172 -8.42 17.15 25.53
CA SER A 172 -7.11 17.69 25.92
C SER A 172 -6.03 17.52 24.84
N PHE A 173 -6.30 16.77 23.77
CA PHE A 173 -5.34 16.48 22.70
C PHE A 173 -5.37 17.58 21.64
N SER A 174 -4.72 18.71 21.96
CA SER A 174 -4.80 19.95 21.17
C SER A 174 -4.31 19.83 19.72
N MET A 175 -3.48 18.84 19.42
CA MET A 175 -2.92 18.59 18.09
C MET A 175 -3.68 17.51 17.29
N LEU A 176 -4.71 16.89 17.88
CA LEU A 176 -5.42 15.76 17.28
C LEU A 176 -6.12 16.19 15.99
N GLU A 177 -5.83 15.51 14.89
CA GLU A 177 -6.38 15.75 13.56
C GLU A 177 -7.40 14.66 13.19
N ASN A 178 -7.06 13.39 13.45
CA ASN A 178 -7.87 12.25 13.07
C ASN A 178 -8.01 11.24 14.22
N VAL A 179 -9.24 10.81 14.49
CA VAL A 179 -9.52 9.86 15.56
C VAL A 179 -10.53 8.79 15.16
N LYS A 180 -10.23 7.54 15.54
CA LYS A 180 -11.06 6.37 15.27
C LYS A 180 -11.34 5.58 16.55
N PHE A 181 -12.61 5.24 16.77
CA PHE A 181 -13.03 4.50 17.96
C PHE A 181 -14.32 3.72 17.71
N ASN A 182 -14.25 2.79 16.77
CA ASN A 182 -15.32 1.85 16.50
C ASN A 182 -15.35 0.75 17.57
N ASN A 183 -16.53 0.17 17.84
CA ASN A 183 -16.72 -0.99 18.71
C ASN A 183 -16.15 -0.83 20.13
N VAL A 184 -16.18 0.40 20.65
CA VAL A 184 -15.89 0.69 22.06
C VAL A 184 -17.14 0.44 22.92
N PRO A 185 -17.01 0.07 24.21
CA PRO A 185 -18.13 -0.17 25.14
C PRO A 185 -18.87 1.11 25.57
N ILE A 186 -19.21 1.99 24.64
CA ILE A 186 -19.95 3.24 24.85
C ILE A 186 -21.28 3.14 24.11
N GLN A 187 -22.39 3.25 24.84
CA GLN A 187 -23.74 3.17 24.24
C GLN A 187 -24.21 4.51 23.69
N SER A 188 -23.85 5.61 24.35
CA SER A 188 -24.20 6.95 23.93
C SER A 188 -23.07 7.93 24.21
N CYS A 189 -22.91 8.92 23.32
CA CYS A 189 -21.86 9.92 23.43
C CYS A 189 -22.26 11.27 22.83
N ASP A 190 -21.83 12.35 23.47
CA ASP A 190 -21.86 13.69 22.91
C ASP A 190 -20.51 14.03 22.29
N LEU A 191 -20.47 14.14 20.96
CA LEU A 191 -19.27 14.50 20.21
C LEU A 191 -19.13 16.02 20.04
N GLY A 192 -20.10 16.81 20.53
CA GLY A 192 -20.05 18.27 20.46
C GLY A 192 -18.76 18.88 21.04
N PRO A 193 -18.30 18.47 22.25
CA PRO A 193 -17.05 18.95 22.83
C PRO A 193 -15.81 18.72 21.94
N LEU A 194 -15.75 17.63 21.18
CA LEU A 194 -14.60 17.33 20.30
C LEU A 194 -14.47 18.35 19.17
N THR A 195 -15.55 19.02 18.78
CA THR A 195 -15.52 20.06 17.73
C THR A 195 -14.70 21.30 18.11
N TYR A 196 -14.35 21.46 19.40
CA TYR A 196 -13.51 22.53 19.92
C TYR A 196 -12.01 22.21 19.86
N ILE A 197 -11.63 20.97 19.52
CA ILE A 197 -10.23 20.60 19.31
C ILE A 197 -9.72 21.36 18.07
N PRO A 198 -8.68 22.21 18.19
CA PRO A 198 -8.34 23.20 17.16
C PRO A 198 -7.99 22.60 15.79
N LYS A 199 -7.38 21.41 15.78
CA LYS A 199 -6.90 20.74 14.56
C LYS A 199 -7.79 19.59 14.09
N LEU A 200 -8.83 19.23 14.85
CA LEU A 200 -9.60 18.02 14.55
C LEU A 200 -10.38 18.17 13.25
N SER A 201 -10.10 17.27 12.31
CA SER A 201 -10.57 17.30 10.94
C SER A 201 -11.40 16.07 10.57
N ALA A 202 -11.16 14.92 11.21
CA ALA A 202 -11.84 13.66 10.94
C ALA A 202 -12.18 12.87 12.22
N ILE A 203 -13.41 12.35 12.29
CA ILE A 203 -13.83 11.39 13.32
C ILE A 203 -14.50 10.17 12.65
N GLU A 204 -14.10 8.98 13.07
CA GLU A 204 -14.75 7.70 12.76
C GLU A 204 -15.24 7.03 14.04
N THR A 205 -16.53 6.74 14.12
CA THR A 205 -17.10 5.92 15.19
C THR A 205 -18.42 5.29 14.79
N ASN A 206 -18.77 4.18 15.44
CA ASN A 206 -20.06 3.50 15.31
C ASN A 206 -20.80 3.39 16.66
N ILE A 207 -20.53 4.31 17.60
CA ILE A 207 -21.30 4.40 18.86
C ILE A 207 -22.80 4.45 18.54
N PRO A 208 -23.65 3.62 19.18
CA PRO A 208 -25.06 3.53 18.82
C PRO A 208 -25.80 4.87 18.83
N GLU A 209 -25.65 5.66 19.89
CA GLU A 209 -26.38 6.92 20.06
C GLU A 209 -25.42 8.13 20.13
N VAL A 210 -25.36 8.91 19.04
CA VAL A 210 -24.49 10.09 18.96
C VAL A 210 -25.31 11.38 19.01
N THR A 211 -24.83 12.35 19.79
CA THR A 211 -25.36 13.72 19.79
C THR A 211 -24.25 14.75 19.60
N PHE A 212 -24.64 15.94 19.16
CA PHE A 212 -23.79 17.13 19.13
C PHE A 212 -24.53 18.24 19.89
N SER A 213 -24.32 18.30 21.21
CA SER A 213 -25.01 19.29 22.06
C SER A 213 -24.58 20.73 21.74
N SER A 214 -23.33 20.88 21.33
CA SER A 214 -22.69 22.12 20.89
C SER A 214 -21.79 21.84 19.70
N VAL A 215 -21.55 22.85 18.86
CA VAL A 215 -20.65 22.76 17.72
C VAL A 215 -19.85 24.05 17.68
N SER A 216 -18.52 23.95 17.72
CA SER A 216 -17.65 25.12 17.62
C SER A 216 -17.85 25.84 16.27
N PRO A 217 -18.12 27.16 16.26
CA PRO A 217 -18.20 27.93 15.02
C PRO A 217 -16.90 27.95 14.21
N SER A 218 -15.75 27.68 14.85
CA SER A 218 -14.42 27.69 14.26
C SER A 218 -13.84 26.28 14.06
N THR A 219 -14.69 25.24 14.09
CA THR A 219 -14.23 23.86 13.91
C THR A 219 -13.57 23.64 12.55
N LEU A 220 -12.47 22.87 12.52
CA LEU A 220 -11.81 22.39 11.30
C LEU A 220 -12.34 21.03 10.84
N LEU A 221 -13.38 20.51 11.49
CA LEU A 221 -13.97 19.21 11.17
C LEU A 221 -14.52 19.20 9.73
N VAL A 222 -13.92 18.40 8.86
CA VAL A 222 -14.30 18.24 7.45
C VAL A 222 -14.97 16.91 7.17
N SER A 223 -14.77 15.91 8.04
CA SER A 223 -15.17 14.53 7.76
C SER A 223 -15.74 13.83 9.00
N LEU A 224 -16.94 13.27 8.88
CA LEU A 224 -17.54 12.36 9.86
C LEU A 224 -17.99 11.07 9.22
N TYR A 225 -17.51 9.94 9.73
CA TYR A 225 -17.96 8.61 9.33
C TYR A 225 -18.68 7.94 10.50
N LEU A 226 -20.02 8.01 10.48
CA LEU A 226 -20.96 7.54 11.51
C LEU A 226 -21.96 6.52 10.94
N LYS A 227 -21.61 5.83 9.84
CA LYS A 227 -22.54 5.00 9.05
C LYS A 227 -23.26 3.94 9.89
N ASP A 228 -22.53 3.32 10.81
CA ASP A 228 -23.00 2.17 11.58
C ASP A 228 -23.52 2.55 12.99
N CYS A 229 -23.71 3.85 13.25
CA CYS A 229 -24.45 4.30 14.42
C CYS A 229 -25.95 3.89 14.31
N LYS A 230 -26.71 3.91 15.40
CA LYS A 230 -28.18 3.76 15.35
C LYS A 230 -28.88 5.09 15.17
N SER A 231 -28.39 6.13 15.84
CA SER A 231 -28.96 7.48 15.78
C SER A 231 -27.88 8.55 15.86
N VAL A 232 -28.09 9.62 15.10
CA VAL A 232 -27.29 10.85 15.17
C VAL A 232 -28.25 12.03 15.33
N THR A 233 -28.12 12.77 16.43
CA THR A 233 -28.97 13.92 16.76
C THR A 233 -28.16 15.21 16.75
N LYS A 234 -28.79 16.32 16.33
CA LYS A 234 -28.18 17.66 16.23
C LYS A 234 -26.90 17.71 15.37
N ALA A 235 -26.77 16.83 14.38
CA ALA A 235 -25.59 16.77 13.51
C ALA A 235 -25.19 18.16 12.96
N PRO A 236 -23.89 18.49 12.95
CA PRO A 236 -23.41 19.81 12.54
C PRO A 236 -23.72 20.06 11.05
N LYS A 237 -24.17 21.29 10.73
CA LYS A 237 -24.40 21.75 9.35
C LYS A 237 -23.24 22.62 8.87
N LEU A 238 -22.13 21.99 8.49
CA LEU A 238 -20.91 22.69 8.06
C LEU A 238 -20.83 22.78 6.53
N ARG A 239 -20.39 23.94 5.99
CA ARG A 239 -20.44 24.23 4.53
C ARG A 239 -19.47 23.38 3.67
N ASN A 240 -18.36 22.91 4.25
CA ASN A 240 -17.29 22.19 3.56
C ASN A 240 -17.09 20.76 4.08
N PHE A 241 -18.18 20.14 4.49
CA PHE A 241 -18.17 18.95 5.33
C PHE A 241 -18.84 17.76 4.66
N SER A 242 -18.32 16.57 4.91
CA SER A 242 -18.88 15.30 4.46
C SER A 242 -19.21 14.43 5.67
N LEU A 243 -20.49 14.06 5.81
CA LEU A 243 -20.98 13.18 6.85
C LEU A 243 -21.66 11.96 6.23
N ILE A 244 -21.30 10.79 6.74
CA ILE A 244 -22.09 9.57 6.54
C ILE A 244 -22.71 9.23 7.87
N SER A 245 -24.02 9.20 7.90
CA SER A 245 -24.79 8.84 9.08
C SER A 245 -25.69 7.65 8.79
N PRO A 246 -26.37 7.08 9.80
CA PRO A 246 -27.30 5.97 9.60
C PRO A 246 -28.49 6.35 8.71
N LYS A 247 -28.84 7.65 8.68
CA LYS A 247 -29.89 8.22 7.82
C LYS A 247 -29.40 8.55 6.40
N GLY A 248 -28.19 8.12 6.05
CA GLY A 248 -27.57 8.38 4.77
C GLY A 248 -26.51 9.50 4.80
N LYS A 249 -26.10 9.91 3.60
CA LYS A 249 -25.04 10.88 3.35
C LYS A 249 -25.56 12.31 3.46
N PHE A 250 -24.84 13.16 4.19
CA PHE A 250 -25.10 14.58 4.36
C PHE A 250 -23.86 15.40 3.95
N GLY A 251 -24.08 16.57 3.35
CA GLY A 251 -23.00 17.43 2.85
C GLY A 251 -22.64 17.19 1.38
N ARG A 252 -21.43 17.59 0.97
CA ARG A 252 -20.93 17.33 -0.40
C ARG A 252 -20.51 15.87 -0.56
N GLU A 253 -20.45 15.36 -1.79
CA GLU A 253 -19.70 14.12 -2.01
C GLU A 253 -18.29 14.28 -1.45
N PHE A 254 -17.80 13.28 -0.70
CA PHE A 254 -16.42 13.28 -0.19
C PHE A 254 -15.50 13.64 -1.35
N LYS A 255 -14.84 14.80 -1.23
CA LYS A 255 -13.84 15.22 -2.21
C LYS A 255 -12.65 14.29 -2.07
N VAL A 256 -12.05 14.00 -3.21
CA VAL A 256 -10.96 13.03 -3.32
C VAL A 256 -9.69 13.79 -3.70
N PRO A 257 -8.63 13.81 -2.87
CA PRO A 257 -8.59 13.44 -1.45
C PRO A 257 -9.21 14.52 -0.54
N ILE A 258 -9.52 14.17 0.72
CA ILE A 258 -10.09 15.08 1.73
C ILE A 258 -9.01 16.01 2.33
N SER A 259 -7.78 15.49 2.44
CA SER A 259 -6.59 16.08 3.07
C SER A 259 -6.85 16.55 4.49
N SER A 260 -7.01 15.59 5.41
CA SER A 260 -7.40 15.84 6.80
C SER A 260 -6.25 16.33 7.70
N GLY A 261 -5.07 16.63 7.14
CA GLY A 261 -3.93 17.18 7.88
C GLY A 261 -2.61 16.51 7.50
N ASP A 262 -1.60 16.64 8.35
CA ASP A 262 -0.26 16.10 8.15
C ASP A 262 0.04 14.87 9.02
N TRP A 263 -0.97 14.35 9.75
CA TRP A 263 -0.88 13.14 10.57
C TRP A 263 -0.28 11.91 9.87
N THR A 264 -0.29 11.84 8.53
CA THR A 264 0.39 10.77 7.77
C THR A 264 1.92 10.84 7.85
N SER A 265 2.50 11.98 8.20
CA SER A 265 3.96 12.17 8.31
C SER A 265 4.60 11.25 9.36
N PRO A 266 4.19 11.26 10.64
CA PRO A 266 4.69 10.29 11.61
C PRO A 266 4.34 8.85 11.24
N TYR A 267 3.17 8.62 10.63
CA TYR A 267 2.75 7.27 10.20
C TYR A 267 3.67 6.63 9.16
N ARG A 268 4.27 7.42 8.24
CA ARG A 268 5.24 6.93 7.24
C ARG A 268 6.42 6.17 7.86
N LEU A 269 6.80 6.49 9.10
CA LEU A 269 7.93 5.84 9.77
C LEU A 269 7.74 4.32 9.94
N ILE A 270 6.49 3.85 10.01
CA ILE A 270 6.17 2.42 10.09
C ILE A 270 6.65 1.65 8.86
N PHE A 271 6.85 2.33 7.71
CA PHE A 271 7.21 1.73 6.42
C PHE A 271 8.72 1.72 6.15
N GLY A 272 9.53 2.26 7.06
CA GLY A 272 10.98 2.05 7.08
C GLY A 272 11.78 3.31 6.75
N PRO A 273 12.94 3.18 6.09
CA PRO A 273 13.25 2.16 5.08
C PRO A 273 13.83 0.85 5.67
N TYR A 274 13.12 -0.27 5.53
CA TYR A 274 13.59 -1.57 6.03
C TYR A 274 14.49 -2.28 5.01
N PRO A 275 15.52 -3.03 5.45
CA PRO A 275 16.23 -3.94 4.57
C PRO A 275 15.30 -5.00 3.99
N SER A 276 15.65 -5.49 2.81
CA SER A 276 14.94 -6.64 2.25
C SER A 276 15.05 -7.86 3.19
N PRO A 277 13.95 -8.60 3.40
CA PRO A 277 13.96 -9.83 4.18
C PRO A 277 15.04 -10.81 3.70
N PRO A 278 15.95 -11.30 4.57
CA PRO A 278 17.09 -12.12 4.15
C PRO A 278 16.67 -13.49 3.58
N ASN A 279 15.56 -14.04 4.07
CA ASN A 279 15.03 -15.36 3.70
C ASN A 279 14.04 -15.31 2.52
N GLU A 280 13.93 -14.18 1.83
CA GLU A 280 13.02 -14.03 0.68
C GLU A 280 13.79 -13.87 -0.62
N LYS A 281 14.28 -14.99 -1.14
CA LYS A 281 14.92 -15.08 -2.46
C LYS A 281 14.15 -16.03 -3.37
N ILE A 282 14.25 -15.80 -4.67
CA ILE A 282 13.75 -16.71 -5.68
C ILE A 282 14.84 -17.78 -5.89
N GLU A 283 14.55 -19.02 -5.51
CA GLU A 283 15.42 -20.18 -5.76
C GLU A 283 15.30 -20.65 -7.21
N ILE A 284 15.72 -19.82 -8.16
CA ILE A 284 15.74 -20.14 -9.58
C ILE A 284 17.13 -19.90 -10.13
N ASP A 285 17.64 -20.87 -10.90
CA ASP A 285 18.93 -20.78 -11.54
C ASP A 285 18.88 -19.82 -12.74
N VAL A 286 19.17 -18.55 -12.46
CA VAL A 286 19.22 -17.47 -13.44
C VAL A 286 20.30 -17.67 -14.52
N GLN A 287 21.24 -18.62 -14.37
CA GLN A 287 22.24 -18.91 -15.39
C GLN A 287 21.67 -19.69 -16.58
N ASN A 288 20.54 -20.36 -16.38
CA ASN A 288 19.88 -21.21 -17.38
C ASN A 288 18.66 -20.54 -18.04
N ILE A 289 18.59 -19.20 -18.01
CA ILE A 289 17.49 -18.46 -18.64
C ILE A 289 17.43 -18.76 -20.14
N GLN A 290 16.26 -19.16 -20.63
CA GLN A 290 16.03 -19.40 -22.05
C GLN A 290 15.86 -18.07 -22.78
N LYS A 291 16.75 -17.82 -23.73
CA LYS A 291 16.66 -16.66 -24.62
C LYS A 291 15.56 -16.86 -25.64
N MET A 292 14.66 -15.89 -25.73
CA MET A 292 13.56 -15.90 -26.68
C MET A 292 13.98 -15.22 -27.97
N GLN A 293 13.52 -15.76 -29.10
CA GLN A 293 13.65 -15.06 -30.37
C GLN A 293 12.60 -13.95 -30.44
N HIS A 294 13.05 -12.69 -30.49
CA HIS A 294 12.20 -11.50 -30.51
C HIS A 294 12.67 -10.52 -31.61
N PRO A 295 11.80 -9.61 -32.08
CA PRO A 295 12.21 -8.52 -32.96
C PRO A 295 13.16 -7.55 -32.23
N GLU A 296 13.94 -6.79 -32.98
CA GLU A 296 14.81 -5.76 -32.41
C GLU A 296 13.98 -4.62 -31.79
N PHE A 297 14.34 -4.20 -30.57
CA PHE A 297 13.73 -3.06 -29.87
C PHE A 297 14.75 -2.41 -28.92
N ASP A 298 14.41 -1.22 -28.42
CA ASP A 298 15.20 -0.50 -27.42
C ASP A 298 15.05 -1.16 -26.04
N GLY A 299 16.13 -1.77 -25.54
CA GLY A 299 16.16 -2.47 -24.26
C GLY A 299 15.96 -1.54 -23.05
N THR A 300 16.37 -0.28 -23.11
CA THR A 300 16.13 0.71 -22.04
C THR A 300 14.64 1.02 -21.93
N VAL A 301 13.97 1.22 -23.07
CA VAL A 301 12.52 1.46 -23.10
C VAL A 301 11.76 0.22 -22.62
N ALA A 302 12.17 -0.98 -23.08
CA ALA A 302 11.54 -2.24 -22.69
C ALA A 302 11.63 -2.46 -21.19
N ALA A 303 12.82 -2.25 -20.62
CA ALA A 303 13.06 -2.39 -19.21
C ALA A 303 12.19 -1.44 -18.38
N ASN A 304 12.08 -0.17 -18.78
CA ASN A 304 11.21 0.79 -18.09
C ASN A 304 9.72 0.40 -18.16
N GLN A 305 9.22 -0.06 -19.31
CA GLN A 305 7.79 -0.45 -19.43
C GLN A 305 7.48 -1.76 -18.69
N ILE A 306 8.34 -2.76 -18.81
CA ILE A 306 8.18 -4.05 -18.12
C ILE A 306 8.27 -3.85 -16.62
N SER A 307 9.27 -3.11 -16.11
CA SER A 307 9.32 -2.75 -14.69
C SER A 307 8.08 -1.98 -14.26
N GLY A 308 7.58 -1.05 -15.09
CA GLY A 308 6.33 -0.32 -14.81
C GLY A 308 5.14 -1.26 -14.65
N LEU A 309 5.00 -2.26 -15.51
CA LEU A 309 3.98 -3.29 -15.42
C LEU A 309 4.04 -4.06 -14.09
N PHE A 310 5.22 -4.54 -13.71
CA PHE A 310 5.40 -5.35 -12.51
C PHE A 310 5.17 -4.54 -11.22
N TYR A 311 5.77 -3.35 -11.13
CA TYR A 311 5.58 -2.46 -9.99
C TYR A 311 4.14 -1.95 -9.90
N GLY A 312 3.52 -1.63 -11.04
CA GLY A 312 2.12 -1.25 -11.13
C GLY A 312 1.18 -2.34 -10.61
N ALA A 313 1.41 -3.60 -11.00
CA ALA A 313 0.66 -4.75 -10.50
C ALA A 313 0.80 -4.91 -8.99
N ILE A 314 2.02 -4.78 -8.45
CA ILE A 314 2.29 -4.93 -7.02
C ILE A 314 1.64 -3.84 -6.19
N PHE A 315 1.74 -2.57 -6.57
CA PHE A 315 1.02 -1.52 -5.85
C PHE A 315 -0.49 -1.73 -5.93
N GLY A 316 -0.97 -2.27 -7.06
CA GLY A 316 -2.35 -2.73 -7.19
C GLY A 316 -2.74 -3.80 -6.18
N GLU A 317 -1.88 -4.78 -5.93
CA GLU A 317 -2.10 -5.81 -4.92
C GLU A 317 -2.09 -5.21 -3.52
N ILE A 318 -1.03 -4.47 -3.17
CA ILE A 318 -0.79 -3.95 -1.82
C ILE A 318 -1.93 -3.02 -1.41
N PHE A 319 -2.28 -2.05 -2.26
CA PHE A 319 -3.34 -1.10 -1.92
C PHE A 319 -4.73 -1.70 -2.12
N GLY A 320 -4.91 -2.49 -3.19
CA GLY A 320 -6.20 -3.07 -3.55
C GLY A 320 -6.68 -4.13 -2.57
N ARG A 321 -5.78 -4.97 -2.02
CA ARG A 321 -6.12 -6.05 -1.07
C ARG A 321 -6.68 -5.50 0.23
N ASN A 322 -5.97 -4.54 0.84
CA ASN A 322 -6.30 -4.03 2.17
C ASN A 322 -7.65 -3.30 2.23
N ILE A 323 -8.17 -2.84 1.09
CA ILE A 323 -9.46 -2.12 0.99
C ILE A 323 -10.50 -2.86 0.15
N ASN A 324 -10.25 -4.14 -0.16
CA ASN A 324 -11.13 -4.93 -1.01
C ASN A 324 -12.52 -5.11 -0.37
N GLY A 325 -13.57 -4.92 -1.17
CA GLY A 325 -14.96 -4.96 -0.72
C GLY A 325 -15.44 -3.69 -0.02
N LEU A 326 -14.57 -2.72 0.26
CA LEU A 326 -14.98 -1.46 0.89
C LEU A 326 -15.72 -0.55 -0.08
N THR A 327 -16.65 0.24 0.46
CA THR A 327 -17.41 1.23 -0.32
C THR A 327 -16.53 2.42 -0.72
N LYS A 328 -16.83 3.05 -1.87
CA LYS A 328 -16.23 4.33 -2.31
C LYS A 328 -16.16 5.35 -1.18
N GLU A 329 -17.25 5.49 -0.44
CA GLU A 329 -17.38 6.40 0.68
C GLU A 329 -16.32 6.17 1.75
N TYR A 330 -16.19 4.93 2.22
CA TYR A 330 -15.26 4.58 3.28
C TYR A 330 -13.81 4.65 2.80
N ILE A 331 -13.54 4.21 1.57
CA ILE A 331 -12.21 4.36 0.95
C ILE A 331 -11.82 5.83 0.86
N THR A 332 -12.75 6.71 0.45
CA THR A 332 -12.46 8.14 0.39
C THR A 332 -12.20 8.73 1.78
N PHE A 333 -12.89 8.23 2.81
CA PHE A 333 -12.66 8.63 4.19
C PHE A 333 -11.28 8.22 4.71
N ILE A 334 -10.87 6.95 4.50
CA ILE A 334 -9.60 6.45 5.01
C ILE A 334 -8.41 6.82 4.14
N LEU A 335 -8.58 6.99 2.82
CA LEU A 335 -7.53 7.42 1.90
C LEU A 335 -7.64 8.93 1.68
N ASP A 336 -7.46 9.65 2.78
CA ASP A 336 -7.66 11.09 2.86
C ASP A 336 -6.48 11.92 2.36
N ASN A 337 -5.45 11.31 1.81
CA ASN A 337 -4.29 12.00 1.23
C ASN A 337 -4.07 11.56 -0.22
N PRO A 338 -3.37 12.36 -1.07
CA PRO A 338 -2.89 11.88 -2.36
C PRO A 338 -2.14 10.55 -2.21
N ILE A 339 -2.07 9.75 -3.29
CA ILE A 339 -1.44 8.44 -3.25
C ILE A 339 -0.06 8.47 -2.58
N ASP A 340 0.10 7.60 -1.58
CA ASP A 340 1.23 7.54 -0.67
C ASP A 340 1.31 6.12 -0.10
N ILE A 341 2.49 5.69 0.38
CA ILE A 341 2.67 4.34 0.92
C ILE A 341 1.75 4.05 2.11
N THR A 342 1.37 5.08 2.86
CA THR A 342 0.47 4.98 4.01
C THR A 342 -0.87 4.32 3.68
N TRP A 343 -1.31 4.36 2.41
CA TRP A 343 -2.50 3.65 1.92
C TRP A 343 -2.45 2.14 2.17
N ALA A 344 -1.27 1.54 2.31
CA ALA A 344 -1.10 0.10 2.46
C ALA A 344 -1.52 -0.46 3.84
N ARG A 345 -1.68 0.33 4.90
CA ARG A 345 -2.13 -0.20 6.22
C ARG A 345 -3.34 0.53 6.84
N MET A 346 -4.12 1.27 6.03
CA MET A 346 -5.22 2.13 6.53
C MET A 346 -6.41 1.42 7.18
N VAL A 347 -6.50 0.09 7.05
CA VAL A 347 -7.56 -0.72 7.67
C VAL A 347 -6.95 -1.59 8.76
N SER A 348 -7.23 -1.25 10.02
CA SER A 348 -6.78 -2.00 11.20
C SER A 348 -7.52 -3.34 11.36
N MET A 349 -8.68 -3.51 10.69
CA MET A 349 -9.63 -4.61 10.92
C MET A 349 -9.45 -5.87 10.06
N THR A 350 -8.57 -5.88 9.06
CA THR A 350 -8.29 -7.13 8.35
C THR A 350 -7.46 -8.01 9.29
N GLY A 351 -8.04 -9.10 9.78
CA GLY A 351 -7.35 -10.14 10.56
C GLY A 351 -6.31 -10.92 9.74
N GLU A 352 -5.80 -10.32 8.66
CA GLU A 352 -4.73 -10.89 7.85
C GLU A 352 -3.43 -10.86 8.65
N LYS A 353 -2.80 -12.04 8.78
CA LYS A 353 -1.50 -12.24 9.42
C LYS A 353 -0.31 -11.73 8.58
N SER A 354 -0.57 -11.07 7.45
CA SER A 354 0.46 -10.62 6.51
C SER A 354 1.00 -9.24 6.90
N VAL A 355 2.27 -8.99 6.57
CA VAL A 355 2.84 -7.64 6.65
C VAL A 355 2.12 -6.76 5.63
N LYS A 356 1.25 -5.86 6.12
CA LYS A 356 0.25 -5.13 5.33
C LYS A 356 0.85 -4.23 4.25
N ASP A 357 2.07 -3.76 4.45
CA ASP A 357 2.88 -2.96 3.52
C ASP A 357 3.66 -3.78 2.49
N SER A 358 3.29 -5.04 2.32
CA SER A 358 3.92 -5.96 1.38
C SER A 358 2.88 -6.77 0.62
N PHE A 359 3.27 -7.27 -0.56
CA PHE A 359 2.43 -8.16 -1.34
C PHE A 359 2.34 -9.56 -0.72
N SER A 360 1.19 -10.21 -0.94
CA SER A 360 0.84 -11.53 -0.39
C SER A 360 1.73 -12.66 -0.91
N ASP A 361 1.71 -13.79 -0.20
CA ASP A 361 2.42 -15.00 -0.63
C ASP A 361 1.75 -15.67 -1.84
N ASP A 362 0.44 -15.45 -2.06
CA ASP A 362 -0.24 -15.85 -3.30
C ASP A 362 0.30 -15.07 -4.50
N PHE A 363 0.51 -13.76 -4.36
CA PHE A 363 1.16 -12.96 -5.39
C PHE A 363 2.61 -13.41 -5.63
N LYS A 364 3.36 -13.75 -4.56
CA LYS A 364 4.71 -14.35 -4.69
C LYS A 364 4.70 -15.63 -5.51
N LYS A 365 3.75 -16.53 -5.27
CA LYS A 365 3.63 -17.80 -6.01
C LYS A 365 3.51 -17.55 -7.51
N ASN A 366 2.69 -16.57 -7.91
CA ASN A 366 2.54 -16.18 -9.31
C ASN A 366 3.85 -15.60 -9.89
N LEU A 367 4.57 -14.76 -9.14
CA LEU A 367 5.88 -14.26 -9.55
C LEU A 367 6.91 -15.39 -9.74
N ILE A 368 6.93 -16.38 -8.86
CA ILE A 368 7.79 -17.57 -8.98
C ILE A 368 7.43 -18.36 -10.24
N ASN A 369 6.13 -18.59 -10.51
CA ASN A 369 5.70 -19.28 -11.73
C ASN A 369 6.17 -18.57 -13.00
N LEU A 370 6.08 -17.23 -13.03
CA LEU A 370 6.58 -16.42 -14.15
C LEU A 370 8.10 -16.44 -14.27
N ALA A 371 8.82 -16.39 -13.15
CA ALA A 371 10.27 -16.49 -13.13
C ALA A 371 10.75 -17.89 -13.60
N LYS A 372 10.02 -18.95 -13.27
CA LYS A 372 10.26 -20.31 -13.79
C LYS A 372 10.03 -20.36 -15.29
N PHE A 373 8.96 -19.75 -15.78
CA PHE A 373 8.66 -19.69 -17.21
C PHE A 373 9.81 -19.07 -18.02
N ALA A 374 10.47 -18.04 -17.48
CA ALA A 374 11.68 -17.45 -18.08
C ALA A 374 12.83 -18.45 -18.30
N VAL A 375 12.95 -19.42 -17.39
CA VAL A 375 14.05 -20.40 -17.36
C VAL A 375 13.69 -21.67 -18.12
N THR A 376 12.46 -22.16 -17.97
CA THR A 376 12.07 -23.47 -18.52
C THR A 376 11.33 -23.36 -19.85
N GLY A 377 10.75 -22.20 -20.18
CA GLY A 377 9.80 -22.04 -21.27
C GLY A 377 8.41 -22.66 -20.99
N GLU A 378 8.24 -23.25 -19.80
CA GLU A 378 7.02 -23.90 -19.33
C GLU A 378 6.36 -23.04 -18.26
N ILE A 379 5.07 -22.76 -18.44
CA ILE A 379 4.25 -22.02 -17.48
C ILE A 379 3.22 -22.96 -16.85
N GLU A 380 3.08 -22.91 -15.53
CA GLU A 380 2.14 -23.77 -14.81
C GLU A 380 0.72 -23.22 -14.89
N LYS A 381 -0.27 -24.13 -14.93
CA LYS A 381 -1.69 -23.79 -14.85
C LYS A 381 -2.07 -23.25 -13.47
N VAL A 382 -3.17 -22.51 -13.40
CA VAL A 382 -3.71 -21.93 -12.16
C VAL A 382 -5.14 -22.42 -11.87
N GLU A 383 -5.57 -22.23 -10.63
CA GLU A 383 -6.78 -22.88 -10.09
C GLU A 383 -7.92 -21.92 -9.74
N ASN A 384 -7.67 -20.61 -9.67
CA ASN A 384 -8.67 -19.61 -9.28
C ASN A 384 -8.63 -18.36 -10.16
N ASP A 385 -9.72 -17.60 -10.15
CA ASP A 385 -9.92 -16.41 -10.99
C ASP A 385 -8.86 -15.32 -10.75
N PHE A 386 -8.40 -15.17 -9.51
CA PHE A 386 -7.37 -14.19 -9.15
C PHE A 386 -6.02 -14.53 -9.81
N ASP A 387 -5.56 -15.77 -9.63
CA ASP A 387 -4.30 -16.26 -10.23
C ASP A 387 -4.37 -16.24 -11.76
N ALA A 388 -5.54 -16.55 -12.34
CA ALA A 388 -5.77 -16.49 -13.78
C ALA A 388 -5.56 -15.07 -14.32
N LEU A 389 -6.20 -14.07 -13.71
CA LEU A 389 -6.05 -12.68 -14.09
C LEU A 389 -4.62 -12.18 -13.87
N LEU A 390 -4.02 -12.49 -12.72
CA LEU A 390 -2.67 -12.03 -12.36
C LEU A 390 -1.61 -12.64 -13.29
N SER A 391 -1.62 -13.96 -13.48
CA SER A 391 -0.67 -14.64 -14.38
C SER A 391 -0.83 -14.16 -15.82
N SER A 392 -2.06 -13.99 -16.32
CA SER A 392 -2.32 -13.48 -17.68
C SER A 392 -1.87 -12.02 -17.85
N THR A 393 -1.99 -11.21 -16.81
CA THR A 393 -1.51 -9.82 -16.81
C THR A 393 0.01 -9.77 -16.95
N LEU A 394 0.73 -10.58 -16.18
CA LEU A 394 2.18 -10.51 -16.11
C LEU A 394 2.90 -11.27 -17.23
N VAL A 395 2.34 -12.40 -17.70
CA VAL A 395 2.93 -13.21 -18.79
C VAL A 395 3.03 -12.42 -20.11
N ALA A 396 2.17 -11.41 -20.30
CA ALA A 396 2.22 -10.52 -21.45
C ALA A 396 3.58 -9.82 -21.62
N SER A 397 4.39 -9.70 -20.55
CA SER A 397 5.75 -9.15 -20.63
C SER A 397 6.75 -10.02 -21.40
N TYR A 398 6.51 -11.33 -21.57
CA TYR A 398 7.45 -12.26 -22.19
C TYR A 398 7.23 -12.50 -23.69
N LEU A 399 6.03 -12.28 -24.21
CA LEU A 399 5.66 -12.63 -25.59
C LEU A 399 4.85 -11.51 -26.26
N PHE A 400 5.04 -10.27 -25.83
CA PHE A 400 4.21 -9.15 -26.27
C PHE A 400 4.25 -8.92 -27.79
N TRP A 401 5.26 -9.38 -28.52
CA TRP A 401 5.36 -9.22 -29.98
C TRP A 401 4.62 -10.31 -30.78
N ASP A 402 4.25 -11.42 -30.14
CA ASP A 402 3.62 -12.59 -30.79
C ASP A 402 2.30 -12.90 -30.07
N GLU A 403 1.23 -12.27 -30.55
CA GLU A 403 -0.11 -12.39 -29.94
C GLU A 403 -0.60 -13.84 -29.93
N GLU A 404 -0.34 -14.62 -30.99
CA GLU A 404 -0.79 -16.02 -31.07
C GLU A 404 -0.11 -16.88 -30.00
N LYS A 405 1.22 -16.83 -29.89
CA LYS A 405 1.94 -17.57 -28.84
C LYS A 405 1.59 -17.09 -27.44
N LEU A 406 1.36 -15.79 -27.26
CA LEU A 406 0.89 -15.25 -25.99
C LEU A 406 -0.46 -15.88 -25.60
N ILE A 407 -1.42 -15.96 -26.54
CA ILE A 407 -2.71 -16.60 -26.28
C ILE A 407 -2.57 -18.09 -26.01
N GLU A 408 -1.67 -18.80 -26.70
CA GLU A 408 -1.36 -20.21 -26.39
C GLU A 408 -0.90 -20.39 -24.94
N LYS A 409 0.00 -19.52 -24.44
CA LYS A 409 0.44 -19.56 -23.04
C LYS A 409 -0.68 -19.23 -22.07
N ILE A 410 -1.57 -18.29 -22.40
CA ILE A 410 -2.76 -18.00 -21.58
C ILE A 410 -3.69 -19.21 -21.53
N LYS A 411 -3.92 -19.90 -22.65
CA LYS A 411 -4.71 -21.15 -22.67
C LYS A 411 -4.09 -22.24 -21.79
N ILE A 412 -2.76 -22.31 -21.68
CA ILE A 412 -2.06 -23.22 -20.77
C ILE A 412 -2.26 -22.79 -19.30
N ILE A 413 -2.10 -21.50 -18.98
CA ILE A 413 -2.35 -20.95 -17.63
C ILE A 413 -3.77 -21.31 -17.17
N LEU A 414 -4.76 -21.11 -18.03
CA LEU A 414 -6.17 -21.42 -17.74
C LEU A 414 -6.43 -22.93 -17.71
N GLY A 415 -5.62 -23.73 -18.40
CA GLY A 415 -5.71 -25.19 -18.46
C GLY A 415 -7.06 -25.70 -18.99
N LYS A 416 -7.40 -26.94 -18.63
CA LYS A 416 -8.74 -27.52 -18.85
C LYS A 416 -9.76 -27.09 -17.79
N SER A 417 -9.38 -26.17 -16.90
CA SER A 417 -10.25 -25.68 -15.84
C SER A 417 -11.48 -25.00 -16.46
N GLU A 418 -12.67 -25.29 -15.94
CA GLU A 418 -13.93 -24.67 -16.39
C GLU A 418 -14.04 -23.22 -15.86
N PHE A 419 -13.06 -22.37 -16.21
CA PHE A 419 -13.15 -20.95 -15.95
C PHE A 419 -14.37 -20.37 -16.68
N PRO A 420 -15.12 -19.45 -16.05
CA PRO A 420 -16.19 -18.71 -16.70
C PRO A 420 -15.68 -18.02 -17.97
N GLU A 421 -16.51 -17.94 -19.01
CA GLU A 421 -16.14 -17.30 -20.29
C GLU A 421 -15.71 -15.84 -20.08
N GLU A 422 -16.30 -15.14 -19.12
CA GLU A 422 -15.93 -13.77 -18.77
C GLU A 422 -14.50 -13.66 -18.23
N ILE A 423 -14.04 -14.64 -17.46
CA ILE A 423 -12.66 -14.68 -16.95
C ILE A 423 -11.69 -14.96 -18.09
N LYS A 424 -12.01 -15.92 -18.96
CA LYS A 424 -11.20 -16.23 -20.15
C LYS A 424 -11.05 -15.00 -21.04
N PHE A 425 -12.17 -14.33 -21.33
CA PHE A 425 -12.19 -13.08 -22.09
C PHE A 425 -11.35 -12.00 -21.43
N SER A 426 -11.54 -11.74 -20.13
CA SER A 426 -10.77 -10.73 -19.39
C SER A 426 -9.28 -11.00 -19.45
N CYS A 427 -8.86 -12.26 -19.23
CA CYS A 427 -7.45 -12.66 -19.28
C CYS A 427 -6.82 -12.35 -20.66
N ILE A 428 -7.50 -12.74 -21.73
CA ILE A 428 -7.05 -12.51 -23.11
C ILE A 428 -7.02 -11.00 -23.42
N LEU A 429 -8.08 -10.26 -23.08
CA LEU A 429 -8.18 -8.82 -23.35
C LEU A 429 -7.07 -8.06 -22.64
N ILE A 430 -6.84 -8.34 -21.36
CA ILE A 430 -5.81 -7.67 -20.56
C ILE A 430 -4.42 -7.94 -21.15
N ALA A 431 -4.13 -9.20 -21.47
CA ALA A 431 -2.84 -9.57 -22.04
C ALA A 431 -2.59 -8.90 -23.40
N LEU A 432 -3.59 -8.87 -24.29
CA LEU A 432 -3.48 -8.20 -25.58
C LEU A 432 -3.35 -6.68 -25.45
N LEU A 433 -4.05 -6.06 -24.49
CA LEU A 433 -3.89 -4.63 -24.20
C LEU A 433 -2.46 -4.31 -23.78
N ILE A 434 -1.90 -5.08 -22.83
CA ILE A 434 -0.52 -4.92 -22.38
C ILE A 434 0.45 -5.15 -23.53
N ALA A 435 0.27 -6.23 -24.30
CA ALA A 435 1.12 -6.55 -25.43
C ALA A 435 1.15 -5.42 -26.46
N ASN A 436 -0.01 -4.89 -26.84
CA ASN A 436 -0.12 -3.77 -27.79
C ASN A 436 0.44 -2.46 -27.23
N LEU A 437 0.31 -2.20 -25.92
CA LEU A 437 0.97 -1.06 -25.27
C LEU A 437 2.50 -1.20 -25.35
N LEU A 438 3.05 -2.36 -25.04
CA LEU A 438 4.48 -2.63 -25.13
C LEU A 438 4.97 -2.50 -26.59
N GLN A 439 4.28 -3.11 -27.55
CA GLN A 439 4.57 -2.97 -28.98
C GLN A 439 4.59 -1.50 -29.42
N GLN A 440 3.61 -0.70 -28.98
CA GLN A 440 3.56 0.73 -29.27
C GLN A 440 4.78 1.47 -28.69
N ARG A 441 5.08 1.26 -27.40
CA ARG A 441 6.19 1.94 -26.73
C ARG A 441 7.55 1.55 -27.31
N LEU A 442 7.66 0.32 -27.80
CA LEU A 442 8.86 -0.25 -28.41
C LEU A 442 8.93 -0.04 -29.93
N LYS A 443 8.00 0.73 -30.50
CA LYS A 443 7.96 1.05 -31.94
C LYS A 443 7.83 -0.19 -32.85
N LEU A 444 7.28 -1.28 -32.33
CA LEU A 444 6.89 -2.45 -33.11
C LEU A 444 5.52 -2.26 -33.78
N ALA A 445 4.69 -1.36 -33.24
CA ALA A 445 3.42 -0.94 -33.81
C ALA A 445 3.22 0.58 -33.58
N GLU A 446 2.44 1.25 -34.43
CA GLU A 446 2.25 2.71 -34.33
C GLU A 446 1.33 3.12 -33.18
N ASN A 447 0.11 2.59 -33.16
CA ASN A 447 -0.94 3.04 -32.26
C ASN A 447 -1.74 1.86 -31.70
N ILE A 448 -2.06 1.93 -30.41
CA ILE A 448 -3.00 1.00 -29.80
C ILE A 448 -4.40 1.24 -30.33
N LYS A 449 -5.04 0.18 -30.81
CA LYS A 449 -6.41 0.21 -31.35
C LYS A 449 -7.31 -0.69 -30.51
N ILE A 450 -7.88 -0.11 -29.45
CA ILE A 450 -8.63 -0.85 -28.43
C ILE A 450 -9.82 -1.62 -29.04
N ASP A 451 -10.54 -1.03 -29.98
CA ASP A 451 -11.69 -1.70 -30.60
C ASP A 451 -11.25 -2.90 -31.46
N GLU A 452 -10.11 -2.81 -32.16
CA GLU A 452 -9.55 -3.95 -32.90
C GLU A 452 -9.06 -5.06 -31.95
N ILE A 453 -8.45 -4.69 -30.82
CA ILE A 453 -8.03 -5.64 -29.77
C ILE A 453 -9.25 -6.35 -29.17
N PHE A 454 -10.34 -5.64 -28.94
CA PHE A 454 -11.59 -6.22 -28.45
C PHE A 454 -12.14 -7.28 -29.43
N GLU A 455 -12.21 -6.95 -30.71
CA GLU A 455 -12.68 -7.90 -31.74
C GLU A 455 -11.73 -9.12 -31.89
N LYS A 456 -10.41 -8.92 -31.77
CA LYS A 456 -9.45 -10.04 -31.69
C LYS A 456 -9.70 -10.91 -30.46
N THR A 457 -9.98 -10.30 -29.32
CA THR A 457 -10.24 -11.02 -28.05
C THR A 457 -11.45 -11.94 -28.20
N LEU A 458 -12.56 -11.44 -28.76
CA LEU A 458 -13.76 -12.25 -29.00
C LEU A 458 -13.45 -13.50 -29.84
N LYS A 459 -12.63 -13.34 -30.89
CA LYS A 459 -12.18 -14.45 -31.74
C LYS A 459 -11.31 -15.46 -30.97
N PHE A 460 -10.30 -14.99 -30.24
CA PHE A 460 -9.40 -15.88 -29.49
C PHE A 460 -10.08 -16.65 -28.36
N ALA A 461 -11.15 -16.06 -27.80
CA ALA A 461 -11.97 -16.64 -26.75
C ALA A 461 -13.16 -17.47 -27.27
N ASP A 462 -13.31 -17.60 -28.60
CA ASP A 462 -14.42 -18.31 -29.26
C ASP A 462 -15.83 -17.80 -28.83
N ILE A 463 -15.97 -16.48 -28.62
CA ILE A 463 -17.23 -15.85 -28.18
C ILE A 463 -18.07 -15.39 -29.37
N ALA A 464 -19.28 -15.94 -29.50
CA ALA A 464 -20.23 -15.55 -30.54
C ALA A 464 -21.14 -14.37 -30.14
N ASP A 465 -21.67 -14.37 -28.91
CA ASP A 465 -22.50 -13.26 -28.40
C ASP A 465 -21.63 -12.26 -27.62
N LYS A 466 -21.43 -11.09 -28.23
CA LYS A 466 -20.61 -10.01 -27.65
C LYS A 466 -21.35 -9.09 -26.69
N SER A 467 -22.67 -9.22 -26.53
CA SER A 467 -23.52 -8.26 -25.82
C SER A 467 -23.01 -7.88 -24.42
N ILE A 468 -22.67 -8.89 -23.60
CA ILE A 468 -22.14 -8.63 -22.25
C ILE A 468 -20.72 -8.06 -22.26
N TYR A 469 -19.91 -8.42 -23.26
CA TYR A 469 -18.50 -8.06 -23.36
C TYR A 469 -18.29 -6.64 -23.87
N GLU A 470 -19.21 -6.11 -24.70
CA GLU A 470 -19.19 -4.72 -25.16
C GLU A 470 -19.23 -3.70 -24.00
N THR A 471 -19.72 -4.12 -22.83
CA THR A 471 -19.66 -3.32 -21.59
C THR A 471 -18.23 -2.97 -21.18
N CYS A 472 -17.21 -3.76 -21.57
CA CYS A 472 -15.80 -3.48 -21.29
C CYS A 472 -15.26 -2.24 -22.03
N ILE A 473 -15.81 -1.93 -23.20
CA ILE A 473 -15.31 -0.85 -24.06
C ILE A 473 -16.27 0.35 -24.08
N SER A 474 -17.56 0.15 -23.81
CA SER A 474 -18.59 1.19 -23.97
C SER A 474 -18.67 2.20 -22.83
N ILE A 475 -18.06 1.94 -21.67
CA ILE A 475 -18.17 2.85 -20.53
C ILE A 475 -17.51 4.21 -20.77
N THR A 476 -18.21 5.28 -20.42
CA THR A 476 -17.78 6.68 -20.61
C THR A 476 -17.43 7.37 -19.30
N LYS A 477 -17.88 6.79 -18.17
CA LYS A 477 -17.59 7.23 -16.80
C LYS A 477 -17.26 6.03 -15.92
N LEU A 478 -16.31 6.21 -14.99
CA LEU A 478 -15.90 5.13 -14.08
C LEU A 478 -17.05 4.61 -13.19
N SER A 479 -18.05 5.45 -12.90
CA SER A 479 -19.26 5.05 -12.15
C SER A 479 -20.11 4.02 -12.88
N GLU A 480 -19.98 3.87 -14.20
CA GLU A 480 -20.73 2.90 -15.00
C GLU A 480 -20.20 1.48 -14.85
N LEU A 481 -18.99 1.29 -14.31
CA LEU A 481 -18.45 -0.04 -14.00
C LEU A 481 -19.34 -0.82 -13.02
N LYS A 482 -20.23 -0.17 -12.27
CA LYS A 482 -21.22 -0.85 -11.42
C LYS A 482 -22.24 -1.70 -12.23
N ASN A 483 -22.34 -1.43 -13.52
CA ASN A 483 -23.21 -2.16 -14.46
C ASN A 483 -22.42 -3.23 -15.24
N VAL A 484 -21.11 -3.32 -15.05
CA VAL A 484 -20.24 -4.31 -15.70
C VAL A 484 -20.15 -5.53 -14.79
N SER A 485 -20.16 -6.74 -15.37
CA SER A 485 -19.93 -7.98 -14.62
C SER A 485 -18.64 -7.88 -13.81
N GLU A 486 -18.63 -8.39 -12.58
CA GLU A 486 -17.46 -8.31 -11.71
C GLU A 486 -16.21 -8.94 -12.35
N LYS A 487 -16.40 -10.04 -13.10
CA LYS A 487 -15.34 -10.76 -13.84
C LYS A 487 -14.76 -9.97 -15.01
N LEU A 488 -15.54 -9.03 -15.56
CA LEU A 488 -15.16 -8.15 -16.68
C LEU A 488 -14.62 -6.79 -16.20
N THR A 489 -14.92 -6.44 -14.97
CA THR A 489 -14.63 -5.13 -14.38
C THR A 489 -13.14 -4.75 -14.42
N PRO A 490 -12.17 -5.65 -14.15
CA PRO A 490 -10.76 -5.31 -14.22
C PRO A 490 -10.33 -4.87 -15.64
N ALA A 491 -10.78 -5.61 -16.65
CA ALA A 491 -10.49 -5.29 -18.05
C ALA A 491 -11.16 -3.98 -18.48
N ALA A 492 -12.43 -3.77 -18.09
CA ALA A 492 -13.16 -2.54 -18.36
C ALA A 492 -12.51 -1.30 -17.73
N ALA A 493 -12.04 -1.41 -16.48
CA ALA A 493 -11.34 -0.34 -15.78
C ALA A 493 -10.01 0.02 -16.46
N ALA A 494 -9.27 -0.98 -16.92
CA ALA A 494 -8.05 -0.78 -17.70
C ALA A 494 -8.32 -0.09 -19.05
N VAL A 495 -9.28 -0.58 -19.83
CA VAL A 495 -9.69 0.03 -21.10
C VAL A 495 -10.09 1.49 -20.89
N PHE A 496 -10.93 1.76 -19.90
CA PHE A 496 -11.36 3.10 -19.58
C PHE A 496 -10.18 4.02 -19.25
N SER A 497 -9.24 3.54 -18.45
CA SER A 497 -8.06 4.31 -18.04
C SER A 497 -7.16 4.65 -19.23
N ILE A 498 -6.97 3.72 -20.19
CA ILE A 498 -6.25 3.98 -21.44
C ILE A 498 -6.98 5.01 -22.29
N ARG A 499 -8.30 4.85 -22.51
CA ARG A 499 -9.11 5.76 -23.36
C ARG A 499 -9.13 7.19 -22.84
N LYS A 500 -9.13 7.36 -21.51
CA LYS A 500 -9.07 8.69 -20.89
C LYS A 500 -7.66 9.30 -20.89
N GLY A 501 -6.63 8.52 -21.25
CA GLY A 501 -5.25 9.00 -21.26
C GLY A 501 -4.71 9.34 -19.88
N TYR A 502 -5.24 8.71 -18.82
CA TYR A 502 -4.82 8.99 -17.46
C TYR A 502 -3.33 8.67 -17.26
N SER A 503 -2.66 9.50 -16.45
CA SER A 503 -1.36 9.15 -15.87
C SER A 503 -1.49 7.93 -14.96
N TRP A 504 -0.35 7.34 -14.56
CA TRP A 504 -0.35 6.21 -13.63
C TRP A 504 -1.08 6.57 -12.32
N SER A 505 -0.64 7.63 -11.63
CA SER A 505 -1.24 8.05 -10.35
C SER A 505 -2.71 8.42 -10.48
N GLU A 506 -3.09 9.14 -11.55
CA GLU A 506 -4.48 9.56 -11.72
C GLU A 506 -5.41 8.35 -11.94
N GLY A 507 -5.06 7.47 -12.90
CA GLY A 507 -5.90 6.33 -13.24
C GLY A 507 -5.97 5.32 -12.09
N PHE A 508 -4.82 5.04 -11.48
CA PHE A 508 -4.72 4.11 -10.36
C PHE A 508 -5.53 4.59 -9.14
N SER A 509 -5.36 5.85 -8.71
CA SER A 509 -6.14 6.40 -7.59
C SER A 509 -7.64 6.39 -7.89
N LYS A 510 -8.07 6.80 -9.10
CA LYS A 510 -9.50 6.79 -9.45
C LYS A 510 -10.12 5.39 -9.35
N VAL A 511 -9.40 4.34 -9.78
CA VAL A 511 -9.86 2.95 -9.68
C VAL A 511 -9.95 2.51 -8.22
N ILE A 512 -8.96 2.83 -7.39
CA ILE A 512 -9.00 2.56 -5.94
C ILE A 512 -10.21 3.23 -5.28
N TYR A 513 -10.41 4.53 -5.51
CA TYR A 513 -11.50 5.29 -4.88
C TYR A 513 -12.90 4.82 -5.28
N ARG A 514 -13.03 4.00 -6.33
CA ARG A 514 -14.32 3.41 -6.68
C ARG A 514 -14.81 2.41 -5.62
N GLY A 515 -13.92 1.70 -4.95
CA GLY A 515 -14.29 0.59 -4.07
C GLY A 515 -14.90 -0.60 -4.80
N GLY A 516 -15.48 -1.52 -4.02
CA GLY A 516 -15.92 -2.83 -4.50
C GLY A 516 -14.74 -3.78 -4.65
N ASN A 517 -14.62 -4.47 -5.78
CA ASN A 517 -13.50 -5.37 -6.07
C ASN A 517 -12.22 -4.57 -6.38
N THR A 518 -11.60 -3.94 -5.39
CA THR A 518 -10.40 -3.10 -5.59
C THR A 518 -9.15 -3.94 -5.85
N LEU A 519 -9.10 -5.19 -5.39
CA LEU A 519 -7.93 -6.04 -5.54
C LEU A 519 -7.57 -6.26 -7.02
N THR A 520 -8.42 -6.96 -7.77
CA THR A 520 -8.12 -7.29 -9.17
C THR A 520 -8.17 -6.05 -10.07
N ASN A 521 -9.07 -5.11 -9.80
CA ASN A 521 -9.17 -3.86 -10.55
C ASN A 521 -7.87 -3.04 -10.46
N SER A 522 -7.27 -2.94 -9.27
CA SER A 522 -6.06 -2.14 -9.05
C SER A 522 -4.81 -2.85 -9.57
N ILE A 523 -4.72 -4.18 -9.44
CA ILE A 523 -3.65 -4.98 -10.05
C ILE A 523 -3.61 -4.75 -11.57
N VAL A 524 -4.74 -4.98 -12.24
CA VAL A 524 -4.82 -4.90 -13.70
C VAL A 524 -4.63 -3.45 -14.18
N THR A 525 -5.29 -2.48 -13.56
CA THR A 525 -5.14 -1.07 -13.94
C THR A 525 -3.72 -0.57 -13.69
N GLY A 526 -3.12 -0.93 -12.54
CA GLY A 526 -1.75 -0.58 -12.20
C GLY A 526 -0.75 -1.16 -13.18
N ALA A 527 -0.90 -2.43 -13.55
CA ALA A 527 -0.06 -3.10 -14.54
C ALA A 527 -0.19 -2.48 -15.94
N VAL A 528 -1.41 -2.23 -16.40
CA VAL A 528 -1.69 -1.65 -17.72
C VAL A 528 -1.17 -0.21 -17.83
N LEU A 529 -1.42 0.63 -16.82
CA LEU A 529 -0.86 1.99 -16.78
C LEU A 529 0.66 1.95 -16.63
N GLY A 530 1.18 0.96 -15.90
CA GLY A 530 2.60 0.69 -15.74
C GLY A 530 3.27 0.35 -17.07
N ALA A 531 2.67 -0.54 -17.88
CA ALA A 531 3.16 -0.89 -19.21
C ALA A 531 3.08 0.27 -20.23
N ARG A 532 2.18 1.24 -19.99
CA ARG A 532 1.99 2.42 -20.85
C ARG A 532 3.00 3.52 -20.54
N TRP A 533 3.17 3.85 -19.27
CA TRP A 533 3.95 4.99 -18.82
C TRP A 533 5.36 4.60 -18.35
N GLY A 534 5.52 3.39 -17.85
CA GLY A 534 6.77 2.84 -17.37
C GLY A 534 7.05 3.17 -15.90
N TYR A 535 8.05 2.48 -15.37
CA TYR A 535 8.51 2.55 -14.00
C TYR A 535 8.80 3.97 -13.51
N ASN A 536 9.44 4.79 -14.34
CA ASN A 536 9.80 6.18 -14.00
C ASN A 536 8.60 7.11 -13.77
N ASN A 537 7.38 6.68 -14.13
CA ASN A 537 6.14 7.43 -13.92
C ASN A 537 5.34 6.93 -12.70
N ILE A 538 5.85 5.94 -11.95
CA ILE A 538 5.31 5.53 -10.67
C ILE A 538 5.92 6.42 -9.58
N PRO A 539 5.15 6.93 -8.60
CA PRO A 539 5.69 7.78 -7.55
C PRO A 539 6.84 7.11 -6.79
N ILE A 540 7.97 7.79 -6.74
CA ILE A 540 9.23 7.26 -6.19
C ILE A 540 9.12 6.88 -4.72
N ASP A 541 8.30 7.59 -3.95
CA ASP A 541 8.05 7.34 -2.53
C ASP A 541 7.48 5.92 -2.34
N LEU A 542 6.58 5.47 -3.22
CA LEU A 542 5.98 4.12 -3.15
C LEU A 542 7.03 3.03 -3.37
N ILE A 543 7.91 3.26 -4.35
CA ILE A 543 9.03 2.36 -4.67
C ILE A 543 10.00 2.29 -3.50
N HIS A 544 10.30 3.43 -2.88
CA HIS A 544 11.27 3.53 -1.79
C HIS A 544 10.86 2.70 -0.58
N PHE A 545 9.57 2.73 -0.23
CA PHE A 545 9.02 1.99 0.90
C PHE A 545 8.53 0.57 0.55
N LEU A 546 8.82 0.07 -0.66
CA LEU A 546 8.42 -1.28 -1.05
C LEU A 546 9.26 -2.33 -0.30
N TYR A 547 8.64 -2.98 0.68
CA TYR A 547 9.32 -3.89 1.60
C TYR A 547 10.03 -5.09 0.92
N ARG A 548 9.30 -5.82 0.06
CA ARG A 548 9.80 -7.01 -0.66
C ARG A 548 10.36 -6.70 -2.06
N ARG A 549 10.95 -5.52 -2.24
CA ARG A 549 11.44 -5.06 -3.55
C ARG A 549 12.47 -6.01 -4.19
N ASN A 550 13.44 -6.52 -3.43
CA ASN A 550 14.46 -7.42 -3.96
C ASN A 550 13.87 -8.69 -4.60
N PHE A 551 12.79 -9.23 -4.04
CA PHE A 551 12.10 -10.40 -4.59
C PHE A 551 11.47 -10.08 -5.96
N LEU A 552 10.83 -8.90 -6.07
CA LEU A 552 10.28 -8.42 -7.33
C LEU A 552 11.38 -8.21 -8.38
N ASP A 553 12.46 -7.54 -8.01
CA ASP A 553 13.55 -7.21 -8.93
C ASP A 553 14.24 -8.48 -9.45
N GLN A 554 14.30 -9.55 -8.66
CA GLN A 554 14.73 -10.89 -9.13
C GLN A 554 13.80 -11.42 -10.22
N THR A 555 12.49 -11.37 -10.02
CA THR A 555 11.50 -11.83 -11.01
C THR A 555 11.62 -11.05 -12.32
N VAL A 556 11.65 -9.72 -12.24
CA VAL A 556 11.79 -8.84 -13.41
C VAL A 556 13.08 -9.13 -14.17
N SER A 557 14.13 -9.55 -13.48
CA SER A 557 15.42 -9.83 -14.10
C SER A 557 15.47 -11.17 -14.81
N CYS A 558 14.65 -12.13 -14.39
CA CYS A 558 14.40 -13.32 -15.20
C CYS A 558 13.78 -12.93 -16.54
N VAL A 559 12.79 -12.00 -16.55
CA VAL A 559 12.19 -11.46 -17.77
C VAL A 559 13.26 -10.83 -18.67
N PHE A 560 14.10 -9.97 -18.10
CA PHE A 560 15.15 -9.29 -18.86
C PHE A 560 16.16 -10.24 -19.46
N GLY A 561 16.57 -11.26 -18.70
CA GLY A 561 17.47 -12.30 -19.22
C GLY A 561 16.87 -13.04 -20.42
N SER A 562 15.55 -13.32 -20.41
CA SER A 562 14.89 -14.01 -21.52
C SER A 562 14.77 -13.15 -22.78
N LEU A 563 14.82 -11.83 -22.62
CA LEU A 563 14.65 -10.83 -23.69
C LEU A 563 15.95 -10.13 -24.08
N ASP A 564 17.11 -10.64 -23.63
CA ASP A 564 18.43 -10.05 -23.87
C ASP A 564 18.53 -8.56 -23.45
N ILE A 565 17.75 -8.14 -22.45
CA ILE A 565 17.77 -6.78 -21.91
C ILE A 565 18.87 -6.65 -20.86
N SER A 566 19.79 -5.70 -21.05
CA SER A 566 20.86 -5.46 -20.08
C SER A 566 20.34 -4.70 -18.85
N ARG A 567 20.64 -5.18 -17.64
CA ARG A 567 20.35 -4.42 -16.40
C ARG A 567 21.04 -3.06 -16.33
N LYS A 568 22.16 -2.87 -17.03
CA LYS A 568 22.86 -1.57 -17.09
C LYS A 568 22.02 -0.49 -17.79
N GLU A 569 21.09 -0.89 -18.65
CA GLU A 569 20.25 0.02 -19.44
C GLU A 569 19.14 0.68 -18.60
N LEU A 570 18.78 0.11 -17.45
CA LEU A 570 17.83 0.76 -16.53
C LEU A 570 18.45 1.89 -15.72
N ASN A 571 19.78 1.92 -15.59
CA ASN A 571 20.50 2.89 -14.77
C ASN A 571 19.78 3.10 -13.42
N TRP A 572 19.51 2.02 -12.68
CA TRP A 572 18.89 2.13 -11.35
C TRP A 572 19.67 3.10 -10.43
N ASP A 573 20.98 3.20 -10.68
CA ASP A 573 21.92 4.11 -10.00
C ASP A 573 21.98 5.53 -10.62
N GLU A 574 21.54 5.71 -11.88
CA GLU A 574 21.52 7.00 -12.59
C GLU A 574 20.12 7.32 -13.18
N LEU A 575 19.05 7.05 -12.43
CA LEU A 575 17.79 7.79 -12.63
C LEU A 575 18.16 9.27 -12.72
N PRO A 576 17.69 10.01 -13.75
CA PRO A 576 18.33 11.26 -14.19
C PRO A 576 18.55 12.23 -13.02
N GLY A 577 19.81 12.32 -12.56
CA GLY A 577 20.23 13.22 -11.49
C GLY A 577 21.13 12.65 -10.38
N ILE A 578 21.65 11.41 -10.45
CA ILE A 578 22.41 10.83 -9.33
C ILE A 578 23.77 10.29 -9.78
N LYS A 579 24.83 11.06 -9.52
CA LYS A 579 26.17 10.52 -9.22
C LYS A 579 26.35 10.68 -7.71
N TRP A 580 26.75 9.62 -7.02
CA TRP A 580 27.08 9.70 -5.60
C TRP A 580 28.54 9.31 -5.38
N GLU A 581 29.30 10.27 -4.87
CA GLU A 581 30.50 10.02 -4.06
C GLU A 581 30.08 10.30 -2.60
N PRO A 582 30.27 9.36 -1.65
CA PRO A 582 30.04 9.63 -0.23
C PRO A 582 31.05 10.67 0.26
N GLU A 583 30.56 11.79 0.80
CA GLU A 583 31.24 12.42 1.94
C GLU A 583 30.60 11.84 3.21
N GLU A 584 31.44 11.34 4.12
CA GLU A 584 31.09 10.44 5.23
C GLU A 584 30.11 11.00 6.29
N ASP A 585 29.66 12.25 6.21
CA ASP A 585 28.98 12.92 7.34
C ASP A 585 27.64 13.58 7.04
N THR A 586 27.02 13.38 5.87
CA THR A 586 25.68 13.94 5.59
C THR A 586 24.72 12.93 4.98
N ILE A 587 24.13 12.06 5.82
CA ILE A 587 22.81 11.50 5.53
C ILE A 587 21.81 12.61 5.89
N PRO A 588 21.02 13.18 4.94
CA PRO A 588 19.98 14.12 5.30
C PRO A 588 19.02 13.44 6.26
N ASP A 589 18.74 14.07 7.40
CA ASP A 589 17.79 13.56 8.39
C ASP A 589 16.45 13.26 7.68
N PRO A 590 15.99 11.99 7.62
CA PRO A 590 14.68 11.63 7.06
C PRO A 590 13.48 12.24 7.81
N PHE A 591 13.76 13.13 8.75
CA PHE A 591 12.87 13.63 9.78
C PHE A 591 12.90 15.15 9.90
N ALA A 592 13.50 15.88 8.94
CA ALA A 592 13.53 17.35 8.91
C ALA A 592 12.19 17.95 8.42
N TYR A 593 11.07 17.50 9.00
CA TYR A 593 9.80 18.22 8.91
C TYR A 593 9.68 19.12 10.14
N GLN A 594 10.25 20.32 10.04
CA GLN A 594 9.83 21.49 10.82
C GLN A 594 10.62 22.70 10.33
N LYS A 595 9.95 23.54 9.54
CA LYS A 595 10.08 25.01 9.42
C LYS A 595 9.55 25.48 8.08
N MET A 596 8.23 25.58 7.96
CA MET A 596 7.63 26.62 7.14
C MET A 596 6.49 27.19 7.99
N GLU A 597 6.74 28.40 8.52
CA GLU A 597 5.71 29.29 9.09
C GLU A 597 4.72 29.73 8.01
#